data_AF-A0A9E5L0J8-F1
#
_entry.id   AF-A0A9E5L0J8-F1
#
_cell.length_a   1.000
_cell.length_b   1.000
_cell.length_c   1.000
_cell.angle_alpha   90.00
_cell.angle_beta   90.00
_cell.angle_gamma   90.00
#
_symmetry.space_group_name_H-M   'P 1'
#
loop_
_entity.id
_entity.type
_entity.pdbx_description
1 polymer ?
#
loop_
_entity_poly.entity_id
_entity_poly.type
_entity_poly.pdbx_seq_one_letter_code
_entity_poly.pdbx_strand_id
1 'polypeptide(L)' 'MYSILNTLNDGKRKIITLEDPIEYELAGIQQSQINYSKDYTYEVGLKAVLRHDPDIILV' A
#
# COMPACT_ATOMS: atom_id res chain seq x y z
N MET A 1 -12.34 -3.80 -3.17
CA MET A 1 -11.00 -3.18 -3.09
C MET A 1 -9.93 -4.13 -3.65
N TYR A 2 -9.60 -5.22 -2.95
CA TYR A 2 -8.59 -6.19 -3.39
C TYR A 2 -8.82 -6.83 -4.77
N SER A 3 -10.05 -7.01 -5.23
CA SER A 3 -10.32 -7.50 -6.60
C SER A 3 -9.84 -6.54 -7.69
N ILE A 4 -9.90 -5.22 -7.44
CA ILE A 4 -9.38 -4.20 -8.36
C ILE A 4 -7.86 -4.24 -8.32
N LEU A 5 -7.26 -4.32 -7.12
CA LEU A 5 -5.82 -4.47 -6.98
C LEU A 5 -5.28 -5.70 -7.71
N ASN A 6 -5.94 -6.86 -7.60
CA ASN A 6 -5.57 -8.07 -8.34
C ASN A 6 -5.69 -7.90 -9.85
N THR A 7 -6.65 -7.11 -10.33
CA THR A 7 -6.79 -6.80 -11.76
C THR A 7 -5.68 -5.86 -12.23
N LEU A 8 -5.26 -4.93 -11.38
CA LEU A 8 -4.20 -3.96 -11.68
C LEU A 8 -2.79 -4.55 -11.52
N ASN A 9 -2.63 -5.59 -10.69
CA ASN A 9 -1.37 -6.28 -10.41
C ASN A 9 -0.91 -7.15 -11.59
N ASP A 10 -0.48 -6.48 -12.66
CA ASP A 10 0.05 -7.09 -13.89
C ASP A 10 1.57 -7.23 -13.89
N GLY A 11 2.23 -6.99 -12.75
CA GLY A 11 3.68 -7.02 -12.59
C GLY A 11 4.44 -5.87 -13.26
N LYS A 12 3.74 -4.93 -13.91
CA LYS A 12 4.36 -3.76 -14.56
C LYS A 12 4.31 -2.52 -13.70
N ARG A 13 3.27 -2.40 -12.88
CA ARG A 13 3.00 -1.24 -12.04
C ARG A 13 3.44 -1.53 -10.61
N LYS A 14 4.16 -0.58 -10.01
CA LYS A 14 4.50 -0.58 -8.60
C LYS A 14 3.29 -0.11 -7.80
N ILE A 15 2.61 -1.06 -7.18
CA ILE A 15 1.43 -0.83 -6.34
C ILE A 15 1.85 -0.86 -4.87
N ILE A 16 1.53 0.20 -4.13
CA ILE A 16 1.75 0.28 -2.68
C ILE A 16 0.44 0.62 -1.98
N THR A 17 0.11 -0.09 -0.90
CA THR A 17 -1.08 0.18 -0.08
C THR A 17 -0.71 0.57 1.35
N LEU A 18 -1.53 1.44 1.96
CA LEU A 18 -1.50 1.78 3.38
C LEU A 18 -2.81 1.27 4.00
N GLU A 19 -2.75 0.35 4.95
CA GLU A 19 -3.93 -0.37 5.46
C GLU A 19 -3.93 -0.44 7.00
N ASP A 20 -5.11 -0.59 7.62
CA ASP A 20 -5.26 -0.63 9.08
C ASP A 20 -6.45 -1.54 9.51
N PRO A 21 -6.26 -2.86 9.68
CA PRO A 21 -5.07 -3.66 9.38
C PRO A 21 -5.06 -4.19 7.93
N ILE A 22 -4.01 -4.94 7.56
CA ILE A 22 -4.00 -5.73 6.33
C ILE A 22 -4.88 -6.97 6.55
N GLU A 23 -5.92 -7.13 5.75
CA GLU A 23 -6.87 -8.26 5.86
C GLU A 23 -6.24 -9.59 5.40
N TYR A 24 -5.47 -9.55 4.31
CA TYR A 24 -4.68 -10.67 3.79
C TYR A 24 -3.60 -10.17 2.81
N GLU A 25 -2.55 -10.96 2.64
CA GLU A 25 -1.45 -10.62 1.74
C GLU A 25 -1.76 -10.90 0.27
N LEU A 26 -1.43 -9.92 -0.59
CA LEU A 26 -1.47 -10.01 -2.04
C LEU A 26 -0.05 -10.08 -2.59
N ALA A 27 0.29 -11.22 -3.20
CA ALA A 27 1.59 -11.39 -3.84
C ALA A 27 1.83 -10.35 -4.94
N GLY A 28 3.00 -9.72 -4.95
CA GLY A 28 3.37 -8.69 -5.93
C GLY A 28 2.90 -7.27 -5.60
N ILE A 29 2.19 -7.07 -4.47
CA ILE A 29 1.80 -5.75 -3.98
C ILE A 29 2.54 -5.46 -2.68
N GLN A 30 3.06 -4.24 -2.54
CA GLN A 30 3.68 -3.82 -1.28
C GLN A 30 2.61 -3.27 -0.35
N GLN A 31 2.21 -4.04 0.66
CA GLN A 31 1.21 -3.63 1.64
C GLN A 31 1.88 -3.18 2.93
N SER A 32 1.52 -1.99 3.41
CA SER A 32 2.08 -1.42 4.64
C SER A 32 0.97 -1.15 5.64
N GLN A 33 1.09 -1.76 6.82
CA GLN A 33 0.11 -1.56 7.88
C GLN A 33 0.42 -0.31 8.71
N ILE A 34 -0.59 0.50 8.96
CA ILE A 34 -0.53 1.65 9.86
C ILE A 34 -0.22 1.20 11.28
N ASN A 35 0.57 1.99 11.99
CA ASN A 35 0.95 1.71 13.37
C ASN A 35 1.02 3.02 14.16
N TYR A 36 -0.12 3.42 14.73
CA TYR A 36 -0.22 4.63 15.54
C TYR A 36 0.67 4.57 16.79
N SER A 37 0.92 3.39 17.35
CA SER A 37 1.81 3.22 18.51
C SER A 37 3.27 3.53 18.21
N LYS A 38 3.65 3.59 16.92
CA LYS A 38 4.99 3.96 16.44
C LYS A 38 4.99 5.27 15.64
N ASP A 39 3.94 6.08 15.79
CA ASP A 39 3.73 7.31 15.03
C ASP A 39 3.71 7.12 13.49
N TYR A 40 3.47 5.88 13.02
CA TYR A 40 3.33 5.57 11.61
C TYR A 40 1.86 5.70 11.22
N THR A 41 1.42 6.93 10.96
CA THR A 41 0.05 7.28 10.54
C THR A 41 -0.10 7.26 9.03
N TYR A 42 -1.33 7.37 8.53
CA TYR A 42 -1.60 7.53 7.09
C TYR A 42 -0.84 8.70 6.45
N GLU A 43 -0.72 9.82 7.14
CA GLU A 43 -0.02 11.01 6.63
C GLU A 43 1.49 10.78 6.50
N VAL A 44 2.08 10.11 7.50
CA VAL A 44 3.50 9.74 7.50
C VAL A 44 3.76 8.67 6.44
N GLY A 45 2.91 7.64 6.39
CA GLY A 45 2.95 6.57 5.41
C GLY A 45 2.84 7.11 3.99
N LEU A 46 1.86 7.96 3.71
CA LEU A 46 1.64 8.51 2.36
C LEU A 46 2.83 9.34 1.89
N LYS A 47 3.38 10.18 2.77
CA LYS A 47 4.62 10.95 2.47
C LYS A 47 5.82 10.04 2.21
N ALA A 48 5.93 8.91 2.92
CA ALA A 48 6.98 7.93 2.70
C ALA A 48 6.79 7.23 1.34
N VAL A 49 5.59 6.70 1.09
CA VAL A 49 5.19 5.96 -0.12
C VAL A 49 5.46 6.76 -1.40
N LEU A 50 5.17 8.06 -1.42
CA LEU A 50 5.45 8.92 -2.58
C LEU A 50 6.93 8.94 -3.00
N ARG A 51 7.86 8.69 -2.08
CA ARG A 51 9.31 8.64 -2.39
C ARG A 51 9.76 7.30 -2.95
N HIS A 52 8.89 6.30 -2.94
CA HIS A 52 9.17 4.98 -3.50
C HIS A 52 8.89 4.90 -5.01
N ASP A 53 8.58 6.02 -5.69
CA ASP A 53 8.21 6.01 -7.12
C ASP A 53 7.05 5.05 -7.44
N PRO A 54 5.90 5.13 -6.72
CA PRO A 54 4.77 4.24 -6.97
C PRO A 54 3.95 4.69 -8.20
N ASP A 55 3.45 3.73 -8.97
CA ASP A 55 2.48 3.99 -10.04
C ASP A 55 1.06 4.14 -9.48
N ILE A 56 0.74 3.35 -8.46
CA ILE A 56 -0.59 3.30 -7.84
C ILE A 56 -0.42 3.28 -6.32
N ILE A 57 -1.09 4.21 -5.65
CA ILE A 57 -1.20 4.24 -4.20
C ILE A 57 -2.66 3.98 -3.84
N LEU A 58 -2.87 3.10 -2.86
CA LEU A 58 -4.18 2.90 -2.23
C LEU A 58 -4.03 3.18 -0.73
N VAL A 59 -4.96 3.97 -0.19
CA VAL A 59 -5.04 4.37 1.21
C VAL A 59 -6.41 4.01 1.74
#